data_AF-A0AAE0YCC3-F1
#
_entry.id   AF-A0AAE0YCC3-F1
#
_cell.length_a   1.000
_cell.length_b   1.000
_cell.length_c   1.000
_cell.angle_alpha   90.00
_cell.angle_beta   90.00
_cell.angle_gamma   90.00
#
_symmetry.space_group_name_H-M   'P 1'
#
loop_
_entity.id
_entity.type
_entity.pdbx_description
1 polymer ?
#
loop_
_entity_poly.entity_id
_entity_poly.type
_entity_poly.pdbx_seq_one_letter_code
_entity_poly.pdbx_strand_id
1 'polypeptide(L)'
;MFPFLQKLLWFMATFAAASAAVTSEIIQPIRQSGDEVALIFVPGAFQRGQYYREIARVIQEASQLRVWAALTDGYDSNYPNPRQLPGAVEGAIKGLKQAGMISETYIGIGHSRGGVVIGSYGRSSQLKAVVLMGAFLNSTLKDYPIPILTLAAELDGRVRITRVVNDFEELLDDASQSKDAIFRTPVINVQGTNHLQFETRSPIPRNITLDIKSDVTDAEALKTIAHYVNSFITSTFSTDATQVKDAQEQLKDDFTDSRKRFQPILDMKALEENGDSCPWAIIVQQYFAGKFADVVVVNNDILELPEFNKSKPSLREDKGKIEIDNTAFIEFEEGYEYNFLEPQSPKEIRLKLKSKAAINDALCQAPGKEPSCRSLNELAMEYALNSSNGYAVDRYNLRGRPIFFEDDIMTSSENEWLSTPLNMWEDDGLHVQAVALVTSINSPKLEGMHYCKVMAPYRALEWIIIDSLRDY
;
A
#
# COMPACT_ATOMS: atom_id res chain seq x y z
N MET A 1 41.69 -9.03 -2.54
CA MET A 1 42.60 -10.17 -2.71
C MET A 1 43.13 -10.57 -1.33
N PHE A 2 42.38 -11.39 -0.60
CA PHE A 2 42.73 -11.86 0.75
C PHE A 2 42.37 -13.36 0.86
N PRO A 3 43.33 -14.25 1.14
CA PRO A 3 43.09 -15.68 1.24
C PRO A 3 42.90 -16.08 2.71
N PHE A 4 41.72 -16.56 3.08
CA PHE A 4 41.51 -17.26 4.36
C PHE A 4 40.43 -18.32 4.18
N LEU A 5 40.75 -19.34 3.40
CA LEU A 5 39.88 -20.46 3.08
C LEU A 5 40.72 -21.73 3.06
N GLN A 6 40.99 -22.28 4.24
CA GLN A 6 41.24 -23.71 4.45
C GLN A 6 41.52 -24.01 5.93
N LYS A 7 40.77 -24.98 6.47
CA LYS A 7 40.91 -25.71 7.74
C LYS A 7 39.89 -25.37 8.82
N LEU A 8 38.65 -25.82 8.62
CA LEU A 8 37.94 -26.58 9.67
C LEU A 8 36.81 -27.40 9.01
N LEU A 9 37.20 -28.56 8.47
CA LEU A 9 36.30 -29.64 8.10
C LEU A 9 36.71 -30.82 8.99
N TRP A 10 35.71 -31.53 9.52
CA TRP A 10 35.77 -32.72 10.39
C TRP A 10 35.40 -32.49 11.87
N PHE A 11 34.10 -32.31 12.12
CA PHE A 11 33.26 -33.21 12.94
C PHE A 11 31.78 -32.78 12.78
N MET A 12 31.21 -32.91 11.57
CA MET A 12 29.76 -32.89 11.41
C MET A 12 29.25 -34.30 11.68
N ALA A 13 29.06 -34.62 12.96
CA ALA A 13 28.08 -35.64 13.31
C ALA A 13 26.73 -35.15 12.78
N THR A 14 26.26 -35.79 11.72
CA THR A 14 24.91 -35.66 11.18
C THR A 14 23.92 -36.12 12.25
N PHE A 15 23.59 -35.25 13.19
CA PHE A 15 22.23 -35.24 13.70
C PHE A 15 21.39 -34.67 12.57
N ALA A 16 20.79 -35.58 11.78
CA ALA A 16 19.51 -35.25 11.17
C ALA A 16 18.56 -34.97 12.33
N ALA A 17 18.58 -33.72 12.83
CA ALA A 17 17.51 -33.23 13.66
C ALA A 17 16.26 -33.44 12.82
N ALA A 18 15.43 -34.40 13.22
CA ALA A 18 14.12 -34.55 12.64
C ALA A 18 13.45 -33.18 12.81
N SER A 19 13.37 -32.40 11.72
CA SER A 19 12.50 -31.24 11.67
C SER A 19 11.16 -31.76 12.19
N ALA A 20 10.68 -31.20 13.30
CA ALA A 20 9.34 -31.52 13.75
C ALA A 20 8.42 -31.29 12.55
N ALA A 21 7.69 -32.32 12.15
CA ALA A 21 6.85 -32.23 10.98
C ALA A 21 5.80 -31.14 11.23
N VAL A 22 5.61 -30.24 10.27
CA VAL A 22 4.47 -29.30 10.31
C VAL A 22 3.19 -30.12 10.46
N THR A 23 2.38 -29.76 11.43
CA THR A 23 1.12 -30.43 11.76
C THR A 23 -0.07 -29.62 11.23
N SER A 24 -1.26 -30.20 11.28
CA SER A 24 -2.49 -29.48 10.96
C SER A 24 -3.64 -29.90 11.86
N GLU A 25 -4.36 -28.93 12.40
CA GLU A 25 -5.65 -29.16 13.04
C GLU A 25 -6.75 -29.17 11.97
N ILE A 26 -7.55 -30.24 11.94
CA ILE A 26 -8.65 -30.37 10.97
C ILE A 26 -9.98 -29.99 11.62
N ILE A 27 -10.69 -29.06 10.99
CA ILE A 27 -12.03 -28.62 11.38
C ILE A 27 -13.02 -29.15 10.33
N GLN A 28 -13.98 -29.96 10.78
CA GLN A 28 -15.02 -30.53 9.93
C GLN A 28 -16.09 -29.50 9.56
N PRO A 29 -16.75 -29.63 8.40
CA PRO A 29 -17.84 -28.76 7.98
C PRO A 29 -19.04 -28.87 8.92
N ILE A 30 -19.71 -27.75 9.16
CA ILE A 30 -20.98 -27.72 9.91
C ILE A 30 -22.19 -28.12 9.05
N ARG A 31 -22.04 -28.13 7.72
CA ARG A 31 -23.09 -28.53 6.77
C ARG A 31 -22.93 -30.01 6.42
N GLN A 32 -24.06 -30.72 6.34
CA GLN A 32 -24.08 -32.15 6.01
C GLN A 32 -24.04 -32.44 4.51
N SER A 33 -24.44 -31.49 3.66
CA SER A 33 -24.52 -31.64 2.21
C SER A 33 -24.14 -30.33 1.51
N GLY A 34 -23.80 -30.40 0.21
CA GLY A 34 -23.41 -29.25 -0.61
C GLY A 34 -22.03 -29.44 -1.25
N ASP A 35 -21.63 -28.49 -2.09
CA ASP A 35 -20.30 -28.46 -2.68
C ASP A 35 -19.23 -28.35 -1.60
N GLU A 36 -18.13 -29.08 -1.77
CA GLU A 36 -17.12 -29.25 -0.74
C GLU A 36 -15.81 -28.55 -1.12
N VAL A 37 -15.35 -27.71 -0.20
CA VAL A 37 -14.10 -26.94 -0.32
C VAL A 37 -13.29 -27.06 0.96
N ALA A 38 -11.96 -26.93 0.88
CA ALA A 38 -11.10 -26.85 2.05
C ALA A 38 -10.26 -25.60 2.07
N LEU A 39 -10.20 -24.97 3.25
CA LEU A 39 -9.36 -23.82 3.53
C LEU A 39 -8.12 -24.26 4.30
N ILE A 40 -6.94 -24.14 3.68
CA ILE A 40 -5.66 -24.48 4.30
C ILE A 40 -5.04 -23.17 4.80
N PHE A 41 -5.13 -22.93 6.10
CA PHE A 41 -4.62 -21.72 6.74
C PHE A 41 -3.12 -21.83 7.01
N VAL A 42 -2.36 -20.87 6.50
CA VAL A 42 -0.95 -20.64 6.77
C VAL A 42 -0.83 -19.40 7.66
N PRO A 43 -0.34 -19.54 8.90
CA PRO A 43 -0.30 -18.44 9.85
C PRO A 43 0.66 -17.31 9.41
N GLY A 44 0.58 -16.15 10.04
CA GLY A 44 1.59 -15.10 9.90
C GLY A 44 2.89 -15.42 10.65
N ALA A 45 3.84 -14.49 10.58
CA ALA A 45 5.13 -14.64 11.25
C ALA A 45 4.96 -14.70 12.77
N PHE A 46 5.58 -15.71 13.39
CA PHE A 46 5.55 -15.96 14.84
C PHE A 46 4.14 -16.25 15.39
N GLN A 47 3.22 -16.67 14.52
CA GLN A 47 1.86 -17.05 14.87
C GLN A 47 1.65 -18.55 14.71
N ARG A 48 0.62 -19.06 15.40
CA ARG A 48 0.26 -20.47 15.40
C ARG A 48 -1.03 -20.68 14.62
N GLY A 49 -1.15 -21.82 13.93
CA GLY A 49 -2.36 -22.15 13.17
C GLY A 49 -3.65 -22.10 13.99
N GLN A 50 -3.60 -22.51 15.27
CA GLN A 50 -4.76 -22.50 16.16
C GLN A 50 -5.41 -21.12 16.38
N TYR A 51 -4.70 -20.00 16.13
CA TYR A 51 -5.27 -18.66 16.26
C TYR A 51 -6.30 -18.33 15.17
N TYR A 52 -6.35 -19.14 14.10
CA TYR A 52 -7.28 -18.99 12.98
C TYR A 52 -8.53 -19.88 13.12
N ARG A 53 -8.70 -20.55 14.26
CA ARG A 53 -9.87 -21.42 14.50
C ARG A 53 -11.18 -20.65 14.41
N GLU A 54 -11.24 -19.46 14.99
CA GLU A 54 -12.48 -18.69 15.02
C GLU A 54 -12.84 -18.14 13.63
N ILE A 55 -11.89 -17.59 12.87
CA ILE A 55 -12.19 -17.14 11.50
C ILE A 55 -12.65 -18.31 10.61
N ALA A 56 -12.05 -19.50 10.76
CA ALA A 56 -12.49 -20.69 10.04
C ALA A 56 -13.95 -21.05 10.38
N ARG A 57 -14.34 -21.00 11.66
CA ARG A 57 -15.70 -21.23 12.13
C ARG A 57 -16.68 -20.20 11.57
N VAL A 58 -16.33 -18.91 11.61
CA VAL A 58 -17.21 -17.84 11.11
C VAL A 58 -17.38 -17.94 9.57
N ILE A 59 -16.35 -18.36 8.83
CA ILE A 59 -16.49 -18.66 7.39
C ILE A 59 -17.45 -19.84 7.15
N GLN A 60 -17.35 -20.91 7.94
CA GLN A 60 -18.30 -22.03 7.86
C GLN A 60 -19.75 -21.58 8.11
N GLU A 61 -19.95 -20.66 9.06
CA GLU A 61 -21.28 -20.12 9.39
C GLU A 61 -21.84 -19.24 8.27
N ALA A 62 -21.00 -18.42 7.65
CA ALA A 62 -21.37 -17.56 6.52
C ALA A 62 -21.68 -18.35 5.24
N SER A 63 -21.12 -19.55 5.10
CA SER A 63 -21.23 -20.33 3.86
C SER A 63 -22.38 -21.34 3.83
N GLN A 64 -22.89 -21.55 2.61
CA GLN A 64 -23.74 -22.68 2.27
C GLN A 64 -22.94 -23.89 1.78
N LEU A 65 -21.66 -23.71 1.45
CA LEU A 65 -20.76 -24.78 1.08
C LEU A 65 -20.41 -25.67 2.30
N ARG A 66 -20.00 -26.90 2.03
CA ARG A 66 -19.31 -27.75 3.00
C ARG A 66 -17.86 -27.31 3.11
N VAL A 67 -17.61 -26.29 3.94
CA VAL A 67 -16.28 -25.73 4.16
C VAL A 67 -15.53 -26.54 5.22
N TRP A 68 -14.47 -27.22 4.81
CA TRP A 68 -13.45 -27.78 5.71
C TRP A 68 -12.37 -26.74 6.00
N ALA A 69 -11.69 -26.87 7.14
CA ALA A 69 -10.47 -26.10 7.38
C ALA A 69 -9.34 -26.99 7.91
N ALA A 70 -8.11 -26.66 7.49
CA ALA A 70 -6.88 -27.22 8.02
C ALA A 70 -5.99 -26.07 8.50
N LEU A 71 -5.69 -26.03 9.79
CA LEU A 71 -4.87 -24.98 10.39
C LEU A 71 -3.44 -25.48 10.54
N THR A 72 -2.51 -25.02 9.71
CA THR A 72 -1.12 -25.51 9.75
C THR A 72 -0.35 -24.89 10.95
N ASP A 73 0.40 -25.72 11.67
CA ASP A 73 1.18 -25.28 12.85
C ASP A 73 2.51 -26.05 12.96
N GLY A 74 3.45 -25.53 13.75
CA GLY A 74 4.75 -26.18 13.95
C GLY A 74 5.80 -25.89 12.88
N TYR A 75 5.71 -24.74 12.21
CA TYR A 75 6.80 -24.22 11.40
C TYR A 75 8.03 -23.90 12.28
N ASP A 76 9.22 -23.94 11.68
CA ASP A 76 10.46 -23.59 12.37
C ASP A 76 10.34 -22.16 12.94
N SER A 77 10.49 -22.03 14.25
CA SER A 77 10.32 -20.77 14.98
C SER A 77 8.96 -20.08 14.79
N ASN A 78 7.90 -20.86 14.50
CA ASN A 78 6.56 -20.36 14.13
C ASN A 78 6.62 -19.39 12.94
N TYR A 79 7.54 -19.62 12.01
CA TYR A 79 7.78 -18.73 10.88
C TYR A 79 7.53 -19.47 9.57
N PRO A 80 6.37 -19.28 8.92
CA PRO A 80 6.10 -19.89 7.62
C PRO A 80 7.19 -19.53 6.61
N ASN A 81 7.67 -20.56 5.92
CA ASN A 81 8.78 -20.44 5.00
C ASN A 81 8.59 -21.36 3.78
N PRO A 82 9.18 -21.00 2.62
CA PRO A 82 9.02 -21.78 1.39
C PRO A 82 9.51 -23.23 1.50
N ARG A 83 10.43 -23.53 2.41
CA ARG A 83 11.00 -24.89 2.58
C ARG A 83 10.00 -25.85 3.22
N GLN A 84 9.27 -25.41 4.24
CA GLN A 84 8.32 -26.24 4.97
C GLN A 84 6.90 -26.20 4.39
N LEU A 85 6.55 -25.17 3.61
CA LEU A 85 5.19 -25.00 3.13
C LEU A 85 4.66 -26.16 2.26
N PRO A 86 5.41 -26.73 1.28
CA PRO A 86 4.89 -27.84 0.48
C PRO A 86 4.47 -29.04 1.34
N GLY A 87 5.33 -29.46 2.26
CA GLY A 87 5.04 -30.56 3.18
C GLY A 87 3.90 -30.25 4.16
N ALA A 88 3.76 -28.98 4.57
CA ALA A 88 2.63 -28.53 5.39
C ALA A 88 1.29 -28.66 4.64
N VAL A 89 1.24 -28.22 3.38
CA VAL A 89 0.03 -28.31 2.54
C VAL A 89 -0.30 -29.76 2.23
N GLU A 90 0.68 -30.59 1.88
CA GLU A 90 0.48 -32.03 1.65
C GLU A 90 -0.02 -32.75 2.91
N GLY A 91 0.56 -32.42 4.07
CA GLY A 91 0.13 -32.93 5.37
C GLY A 91 -1.31 -32.54 5.70
N ALA A 92 -1.68 -31.27 5.48
CA ALA A 92 -3.04 -30.77 5.65
C ALA A 92 -4.04 -31.51 4.76
N ILE A 93 -3.73 -31.68 3.46
CA ILE A 93 -4.56 -32.41 2.51
C ILE A 93 -4.75 -33.87 2.92
N LYS A 94 -3.67 -34.53 3.36
CA LYS A 94 -3.76 -35.90 3.89
C LYS A 94 -4.67 -35.96 5.12
N GLY A 95 -4.54 -35.01 6.04
CA GLY A 95 -5.40 -34.91 7.23
C GLY A 95 -6.87 -34.70 6.88
N LEU A 96 -7.17 -33.83 5.92
CA LEU A 96 -8.52 -33.60 5.40
C LEU A 96 -9.14 -34.88 4.82
N LYS A 97 -8.40 -35.60 3.97
CA LYS A 97 -8.85 -36.88 3.40
C LYS A 97 -9.09 -37.95 4.48
N GLN A 98 -8.19 -38.03 5.47
CA GLN A 98 -8.36 -38.94 6.60
C GLN A 98 -9.57 -38.60 7.46
N ALA A 99 -9.95 -37.32 7.54
CA ALA A 99 -11.14 -36.87 8.25
C ALA A 99 -12.44 -37.06 7.44
N GLY A 100 -12.36 -37.49 6.18
CA GLY A 100 -13.52 -37.83 5.34
C GLY A 100 -13.85 -36.83 4.24
N MET A 101 -13.00 -35.82 3.99
CA MET A 101 -13.14 -34.96 2.81
C MET A 101 -12.86 -35.76 1.53
N ILE A 102 -13.70 -35.61 0.52
CA ILE A 102 -13.61 -36.33 -0.76
C ILE A 102 -13.28 -35.42 -1.94
N SER A 103 -13.55 -34.12 -1.83
CA SER A 103 -13.24 -33.12 -2.85
C SER A 103 -11.72 -32.85 -2.96
N GLU A 104 -11.28 -32.39 -4.13
CA GLU A 104 -9.91 -31.94 -4.39
C GLU A 104 -9.82 -30.39 -4.51
N THR A 105 -10.85 -29.67 -4.06
CA THR A 105 -10.91 -28.21 -4.07
C THR A 105 -10.25 -27.62 -2.82
N TYR A 106 -8.93 -27.41 -2.89
CA TYR A 106 -8.13 -26.82 -1.82
C TYR A 106 -7.83 -25.35 -2.10
N ILE A 107 -8.14 -24.48 -1.14
CA ILE A 107 -7.84 -23.05 -1.17
C ILE A 107 -6.76 -22.77 -0.12
N GLY A 108 -5.66 -22.12 -0.54
CA GLY A 108 -4.65 -21.66 0.40
C GLY A 108 -5.05 -20.32 0.99
N ILE A 109 -5.10 -20.20 2.32
CA ILE A 109 -5.36 -18.93 3.00
C ILE A 109 -4.11 -18.55 3.78
N GLY A 110 -3.56 -17.35 3.56
CA GLY A 110 -2.35 -16.91 4.24
C GLY A 110 -2.51 -15.53 4.85
N HIS A 111 -2.12 -15.40 6.11
CA HIS A 111 -2.06 -14.11 6.79
C HIS A 111 -0.64 -13.56 6.81
N SER A 112 -0.43 -12.28 6.50
CA SER A 112 0.86 -11.60 6.65
C SER A 112 1.97 -12.37 5.91
N ARG A 113 3.04 -12.78 6.62
CA ARG A 113 4.08 -13.66 6.07
C ARG A 113 3.53 -14.94 5.44
N GLY A 114 2.51 -15.56 6.03
CA GLY A 114 1.83 -16.72 5.46
C GLY A 114 1.19 -16.41 4.11
N GLY A 115 0.62 -15.22 3.95
CA GLY A 115 0.10 -14.67 2.69
C GLY A 115 1.18 -14.59 1.62
N VAL A 116 2.35 -14.04 1.95
CA VAL A 116 3.49 -13.96 1.02
C VAL A 116 3.91 -15.35 0.54
N VAL A 117 4.09 -16.30 1.46
CA VAL A 117 4.59 -17.64 1.10
C VAL A 117 3.53 -18.46 0.35
N ILE A 118 2.26 -18.41 0.76
CA ILE A 118 1.17 -19.13 0.07
C ILE A 118 0.89 -18.54 -1.32
N GLY A 119 1.02 -17.21 -1.47
CA GLY A 119 0.89 -16.51 -2.75
C GLY A 119 1.95 -16.96 -3.76
N SER A 120 3.21 -17.11 -3.33
CA SER A 120 4.25 -17.69 -4.21
C SER A 120 3.99 -19.16 -4.53
N TYR A 121 3.62 -19.97 -3.52
CA TYR A 121 3.39 -21.40 -3.69
C TYR A 121 2.20 -21.72 -4.61
N GLY A 122 1.12 -20.94 -4.51
CA GLY A 122 -0.11 -21.13 -5.26
C GLY A 122 0.10 -21.26 -6.78
N ARG A 123 1.10 -20.55 -7.34
CA ARG A 123 1.38 -20.49 -8.78
C ARG A 123 1.61 -21.84 -9.45
N SER A 124 2.23 -22.78 -8.75
CA SER A 124 2.66 -24.07 -9.30
C SER A 124 2.26 -25.23 -8.39
N SER A 125 1.18 -25.05 -7.63
CA SER A 125 0.70 -26.03 -6.66
C SER A 125 -0.60 -26.71 -7.12
N GLN A 126 -1.10 -27.63 -6.30
CA GLN A 126 -2.41 -28.25 -6.48
C GLN A 126 -3.59 -27.39 -5.98
N LEU A 127 -3.32 -26.22 -5.39
CA LEU A 127 -4.37 -25.32 -4.92
C LEU A 127 -5.22 -24.81 -6.09
N LYS A 128 -6.50 -24.57 -5.81
CA LYS A 128 -7.48 -24.07 -6.79
C LYS A 128 -7.77 -22.59 -6.64
N ALA A 129 -7.44 -22.00 -5.50
CA ALA A 129 -7.47 -20.56 -5.28
C ALA A 129 -6.55 -20.18 -4.10
N VAL A 130 -6.29 -18.89 -3.95
CA VAL A 130 -5.57 -18.31 -2.81
C VAL A 130 -6.36 -17.15 -2.19
N VAL A 131 -6.28 -17.01 -0.87
CA VAL A 131 -6.74 -15.82 -0.13
C VAL A 131 -5.56 -15.23 0.63
N LEU A 132 -5.27 -13.96 0.37
CA LEU A 132 -4.26 -13.17 1.06
C LEU A 132 -4.95 -12.28 2.09
N MET A 133 -4.56 -12.41 3.36
CA MET A 133 -5.07 -11.60 4.46
C MET A 133 -3.94 -10.74 5.01
N GLY A 134 -4.07 -9.41 5.01
CA GLY A 134 -3.00 -8.51 5.46
C GLY A 134 -1.68 -8.77 4.73
N ALA A 135 -1.77 -9.00 3.42
CA ALA A 135 -0.67 -9.33 2.52
C ALA A 135 -1.05 -8.89 1.09
N PHE A 136 -0.07 -8.83 0.19
CA PHE A 136 -0.26 -8.45 -1.21
C PHE A 136 0.41 -9.48 -2.13
N LEU A 137 0.05 -9.46 -3.41
CA LEU A 137 0.62 -10.37 -4.39
C LEU A 137 1.95 -9.81 -4.92
N ASN A 138 3.02 -10.60 -4.84
CA ASN A 138 4.31 -10.26 -5.46
C ASN A 138 4.38 -10.73 -6.93
N SER A 139 3.39 -10.34 -7.72
CA SER A 139 3.20 -10.67 -9.15
C SER A 139 2.03 -9.85 -9.71
N THR A 140 1.98 -9.73 -11.04
CA THR A 140 0.79 -9.37 -11.81
C THR A 140 -0.41 -10.26 -11.45
N LEU A 141 -1.52 -9.67 -11.01
CA LEU A 141 -2.83 -10.29 -10.79
C LEU A 141 -3.36 -10.99 -12.04
N LYS A 142 -3.32 -10.33 -13.20
CA LYS A 142 -3.86 -10.88 -14.45
C LYS A 142 -3.24 -12.24 -14.79
N ASP A 143 -1.92 -12.33 -14.63
CA ASP A 143 -1.11 -13.50 -14.99
C ASP A 143 -1.06 -14.55 -13.88
N TYR A 144 -1.62 -14.28 -12.70
CA TYR A 144 -1.65 -15.25 -11.61
C TYR A 144 -2.53 -16.46 -12.01
N PRO A 145 -2.06 -17.71 -11.96
CA PRO A 145 -2.68 -18.80 -12.73
C PRO A 145 -4.00 -19.37 -12.16
N ILE A 146 -4.34 -19.02 -10.93
CA ILE A 146 -5.56 -19.46 -10.23
C ILE A 146 -6.27 -18.24 -9.63
N PRO A 147 -7.59 -18.30 -9.33
CA PRO A 147 -8.27 -17.21 -8.64
C PRO A 147 -7.57 -16.81 -7.32
N ILE A 148 -7.54 -15.52 -7.02
CA ILE A 148 -6.92 -14.98 -5.81
C ILE A 148 -7.74 -13.83 -5.23
N LEU A 149 -8.00 -13.87 -3.93
CA LEU A 149 -8.63 -12.79 -3.18
C LEU A 149 -7.57 -12.10 -2.31
N THR A 150 -7.45 -10.77 -2.42
CA THR A 150 -6.62 -9.95 -1.53
C THR A 150 -7.52 -9.16 -0.58
N LEU A 151 -7.38 -9.42 0.72
CA LEU A 151 -8.05 -8.71 1.81
C LEU A 151 -7.05 -7.79 2.53
N ALA A 152 -7.17 -6.50 2.26
CA ALA A 152 -6.37 -5.45 2.88
C ALA A 152 -7.12 -4.89 4.08
N ALA A 153 -6.52 -4.91 5.28
CA ALA A 153 -7.10 -4.19 6.42
C ALA A 153 -6.90 -2.68 6.24
N GLU A 154 -7.94 -1.87 6.44
CA GLU A 154 -7.88 -0.42 6.23
C GLU A 154 -6.83 0.25 7.14
N LEU A 155 -6.76 -0.20 8.39
CA LEU A 155 -5.87 0.29 9.43
C LEU A 155 -4.72 -0.71 9.65
N ASP A 156 -4.21 -1.31 8.58
CA ASP A 156 -3.03 -2.17 8.64
C ASP A 156 -1.77 -1.32 8.83
N GLY A 157 -1.25 -1.32 10.06
CA GLY A 157 -0.02 -0.59 10.35
C GLY A 157 1.25 -1.33 9.92
N ARG A 158 1.16 -2.56 9.40
CA ARG A 158 2.31 -3.36 8.97
C ARG A 158 2.41 -3.43 7.45
N VAL A 159 1.38 -3.95 6.79
CA VAL A 159 1.28 -3.92 5.34
C VAL A 159 0.53 -2.67 4.96
N ARG A 160 1.28 -1.61 4.62
CA ARG A 160 0.70 -0.32 4.30
C ARG A 160 -0.36 -0.46 3.21
N ILE A 161 -1.53 0.14 3.43
CA ILE A 161 -2.63 0.12 2.44
C ILE A 161 -2.22 0.77 1.12
N THR A 162 -1.27 1.71 1.15
CA THR A 162 -0.62 2.34 0.00
C THR A 162 0.23 1.38 -0.83
N ARG A 163 0.67 0.24 -0.29
CA ARG A 163 1.30 -0.83 -1.09
C ARG A 163 0.26 -1.71 -1.77
N VAL A 164 -0.85 -1.98 -1.08
CA VAL A 164 -1.94 -2.82 -1.61
C VAL A 164 -2.74 -2.08 -2.70
N VAL A 165 -2.73 -0.75 -2.70
CA VAL A 165 -3.36 0.05 -3.77
C VAL A 165 -2.80 -0.28 -5.15
N ASN A 166 -1.55 -0.74 -5.26
CA ASN A 166 -0.96 -1.13 -6.54
C ASN A 166 -1.65 -2.38 -7.11
N ASP A 167 -2.01 -3.35 -6.26
CA ASP A 167 -2.81 -4.51 -6.67
C ASP A 167 -4.23 -4.05 -7.07
N PHE A 168 -4.80 -3.06 -6.38
CA PHE A 168 -6.12 -2.52 -6.73
C PHE A 168 -6.11 -1.73 -8.06
N GLU A 169 -5.03 -0.99 -8.34
CA GLU A 169 -4.81 -0.29 -9.61
C GLU A 169 -4.75 -1.28 -10.77
N GLU A 170 -4.00 -2.36 -10.63
CA GLU A 170 -3.97 -3.45 -11.62
C GLU A 170 -5.37 -4.06 -11.82
N LEU A 171 -6.13 -4.27 -10.73
CA LEU A 171 -7.51 -4.75 -10.83
C LEU A 171 -8.41 -3.78 -11.59
N LEU A 172 -8.24 -2.45 -11.44
CA LEU A 172 -9.01 -1.46 -12.22
C LEU A 172 -8.72 -1.59 -13.71
N ASP A 173 -7.45 -1.75 -14.09
CA ASP A 173 -7.01 -1.93 -15.46
C ASP A 173 -7.56 -3.24 -16.05
N ASP A 174 -7.48 -4.33 -15.30
CA ASP A 174 -8.03 -5.63 -15.70
C ASP A 174 -9.55 -5.58 -15.83
N ALA A 175 -10.25 -4.95 -14.88
CA ALA A 175 -11.71 -4.81 -14.90
C ALA A 175 -12.21 -3.95 -16.07
N SER A 176 -11.39 -3.00 -16.54
CA SER A 176 -11.68 -2.22 -17.76
C SER A 176 -11.66 -3.08 -19.02
N GLN A 177 -10.87 -4.15 -19.03
CA GLN A 177 -10.73 -5.09 -20.15
C GLN A 177 -11.71 -6.27 -20.02
N SER A 178 -11.95 -6.75 -18.81
CA SER A 178 -12.85 -7.86 -18.51
C SER A 178 -13.54 -7.66 -17.17
N LYS A 179 -14.87 -7.56 -17.19
CA LYS A 179 -15.67 -7.44 -15.96
C LYS A 179 -15.52 -8.64 -15.03
N ASP A 180 -15.06 -9.79 -15.52
CA ASP A 180 -14.85 -10.99 -14.70
C ASP A 180 -13.61 -10.89 -13.80
N ALA A 181 -12.72 -9.92 -14.04
CA ALA A 181 -11.54 -9.69 -13.21
C ALA A 181 -11.91 -9.49 -11.73
N ILE A 182 -13.00 -8.77 -11.45
CA ILE A 182 -13.46 -8.49 -10.08
C ILE A 182 -13.90 -9.75 -9.31
N PHE A 183 -14.17 -10.86 -9.99
CA PHE A 183 -14.49 -12.14 -9.34
C PHE A 183 -13.27 -13.06 -9.23
N ARG A 184 -12.34 -12.92 -10.18
CA ARG A 184 -11.15 -13.78 -10.28
C ARG A 184 -10.00 -13.29 -9.40
N THR A 185 -9.76 -11.98 -9.38
CA THR A 185 -8.64 -11.31 -8.68
C THR A 185 -9.14 -10.18 -7.76
N PRO A 186 -10.23 -10.34 -6.98
CA PRO A 186 -10.74 -9.26 -6.13
C PRO A 186 -9.69 -8.74 -5.14
N VAL A 187 -9.58 -7.42 -5.06
CA VAL A 187 -8.79 -6.70 -4.05
C VAL A 187 -9.76 -5.86 -3.23
N ILE A 188 -9.93 -6.20 -1.96
CA ILE A 188 -10.95 -5.64 -1.08
C ILE A 188 -10.27 -4.96 0.11
N ASN A 189 -10.69 -3.73 0.39
CA ASN A 189 -10.31 -2.99 1.59
C ASN A 189 -11.36 -3.22 2.69
N VAL A 190 -10.95 -3.88 3.77
CA VAL A 190 -11.78 -4.22 4.93
C VAL A 190 -11.80 -3.03 5.88
N GLN A 191 -12.91 -2.29 5.86
CA GLN A 191 -13.07 -1.03 6.60
C GLN A 191 -12.91 -1.23 8.12
N GLY A 192 -12.17 -0.33 8.75
CA GLY A 192 -12.01 -0.22 10.20
C GLY A 192 -11.17 -1.32 10.84
N THR A 193 -10.71 -2.31 10.08
CA THR A 193 -9.90 -3.42 10.62
C THR A 193 -8.42 -3.11 10.59
N ASN A 194 -7.66 -3.74 11.48
CA ASN A 194 -6.20 -3.66 11.49
C ASN A 194 -5.54 -5.00 11.09
N HIS A 195 -4.20 -5.04 11.11
CA HIS A 195 -3.44 -6.22 10.67
C HIS A 195 -3.77 -7.47 11.49
N LEU A 196 -3.98 -7.33 12.80
CA LEU A 196 -4.15 -8.49 13.68
C LEU A 196 -5.54 -9.12 13.65
N GLN A 197 -6.55 -8.41 13.14
CA GLN A 197 -7.94 -8.87 13.17
C GLN A 197 -8.27 -10.03 12.21
N PHE A 198 -7.28 -10.54 11.47
CA PHE A 198 -7.37 -11.81 10.74
C PHE A 198 -7.14 -13.04 11.64
N GLU A 199 -6.72 -12.86 12.90
CA GLU A 199 -6.54 -13.92 13.87
C GLU A 199 -7.21 -13.62 15.22
N THR A 200 -7.39 -14.66 16.04
CA THR A 200 -7.96 -14.56 17.39
C THR A 200 -6.94 -15.04 18.42
N ARG A 201 -6.01 -14.17 18.79
CA ARG A 201 -5.07 -14.44 19.89
C ARG A 201 -5.31 -13.52 21.07
N SER A 202 -5.07 -14.04 22.26
CA SER A 202 -4.97 -13.26 23.49
C SER A 202 -3.84 -13.80 24.36
N PRO A 203 -2.95 -12.95 24.91
CA PRO A 203 -2.83 -11.50 24.67
C PRO A 203 -2.10 -11.16 23.37
N ILE A 204 -2.29 -9.94 22.87
CA ILE A 204 -1.52 -9.36 21.76
C ILE A 204 -0.07 -9.12 22.26
N PRO A 205 0.96 -9.69 21.60
CA PRO A 205 2.37 -9.44 21.95
C PRO A 205 2.74 -7.96 21.95
N ARG A 206 3.56 -7.54 22.93
CA ARG A 206 4.03 -6.15 23.06
C ARG A 206 4.86 -5.64 21.88
N ASN A 207 5.41 -6.51 21.02
CA ASN A 207 6.25 -6.15 19.88
C ASN A 207 5.45 -5.87 18.59
N ILE A 208 4.17 -5.52 18.72
CA ILE A 208 3.29 -5.12 17.62
C ILE A 208 2.94 -3.64 17.78
N THR A 209 3.94 -2.85 18.17
CA THR A 209 3.82 -1.39 18.36
C THR A 209 3.52 -0.64 17.06
N LEU A 210 3.70 -1.28 15.90
CA LEU A 210 3.51 -0.64 14.60
C LEU A 210 2.11 -0.84 13.99
N ASP A 211 1.23 -1.65 14.59
CA ASP A 211 -0.12 -1.82 14.04
C ASP A 211 -1.04 -0.68 14.53
N ILE A 212 -2.06 -0.34 13.74
CA ILE A 212 -2.97 0.76 14.08
C ILE A 212 -4.15 0.20 14.88
N LYS A 213 -4.63 0.96 15.86
CA LYS A 213 -5.82 0.59 16.62
C LYS A 213 -7.05 0.54 15.70
N SER A 214 -7.70 -0.62 15.64
CA SER A 214 -8.94 -0.81 14.88
C SER A 214 -10.11 0.04 15.39
N ASP A 215 -11.10 0.25 14.53
CA ASP A 215 -12.36 0.92 14.87
C ASP A 215 -13.49 -0.06 15.15
N VAL A 216 -13.35 -1.29 14.66
CA VAL A 216 -14.33 -2.36 14.83
C VAL A 216 -13.84 -3.38 15.83
N THR A 217 -14.76 -4.07 16.48
CA THR A 217 -14.45 -5.20 17.35
C THR A 217 -13.93 -6.39 16.53
N ASP A 218 -13.19 -7.30 17.17
CA ASP A 218 -12.72 -8.52 16.51
C ASP A 218 -13.88 -9.35 15.95
N ALA A 219 -15.01 -9.43 16.65
CA ALA A 219 -16.18 -10.15 16.19
C ALA A 219 -16.78 -9.57 14.90
N GLU A 220 -16.85 -8.23 14.81
CA GLU A 220 -17.30 -7.53 13.60
C GLU A 220 -16.31 -7.73 12.45
N ALA A 221 -15.01 -7.60 12.71
CA ALA A 221 -13.96 -7.83 11.72
C ALA A 221 -14.03 -9.24 11.13
N LEU A 222 -14.09 -10.28 11.99
CA LEU A 222 -14.15 -11.68 11.57
C LEU A 222 -15.39 -11.97 10.74
N LYS A 223 -16.55 -11.39 11.10
CA LYS A 223 -17.78 -11.54 10.33
C LYS A 223 -17.66 -10.93 8.94
N THR A 224 -17.09 -9.72 8.84
CA THR A 224 -16.88 -9.03 7.56
C THR A 224 -15.87 -9.77 6.69
N ILE A 225 -14.74 -10.21 7.26
CA ILE A 225 -13.72 -11.01 6.55
C ILE A 225 -14.34 -12.32 6.05
N ALA A 226 -15.09 -13.02 6.90
CA ALA A 226 -15.73 -14.28 6.54
C ALA A 226 -16.75 -14.12 5.40
N HIS A 227 -17.46 -13.00 5.38
CA HIS A 227 -18.37 -12.64 4.29
C HIS A 227 -17.63 -12.50 2.96
N TYR A 228 -16.52 -11.76 2.91
CA TYR A 228 -15.71 -11.63 1.69
C TYR A 228 -15.14 -12.96 1.21
N VAL A 229 -14.58 -13.75 2.13
CA VAL A 229 -14.06 -15.09 1.81
C VAL A 229 -15.18 -15.97 1.27
N ASN A 230 -16.37 -15.95 1.89
CA ASN A 230 -17.53 -16.71 1.45
C ASN A 230 -17.98 -16.31 0.03
N SER A 231 -18.12 -15.01 -0.25
CA SER A 231 -18.51 -14.54 -1.58
C SER A 231 -17.51 -14.99 -2.65
N PHE A 232 -16.22 -14.88 -2.36
CA PHE A 232 -15.17 -15.35 -3.27
C PHE A 232 -15.26 -16.86 -3.53
N ILE A 233 -15.26 -17.70 -2.50
CA ILE A 233 -15.30 -19.16 -2.69
C ILE A 233 -16.62 -19.63 -3.30
N THR A 234 -17.75 -18.99 -2.97
CA THR A 234 -19.06 -19.34 -3.53
C THR A 234 -19.12 -18.98 -5.01
N SER A 235 -18.68 -17.77 -5.38
CA SER A 235 -18.64 -17.35 -6.79
C SER A 235 -17.72 -18.22 -7.66
N THR A 236 -16.70 -18.84 -7.06
CA THR A 236 -15.69 -19.63 -7.77
C THR A 236 -16.05 -21.12 -7.84
N PHE A 237 -16.62 -21.68 -6.78
CA PHE A 237 -16.69 -23.14 -6.59
C PHE A 237 -18.11 -23.70 -6.37
N SER A 238 -19.13 -22.86 -6.20
CA SER A 238 -20.50 -23.36 -6.10
C SER A 238 -21.02 -23.85 -7.45
N THR A 239 -21.74 -24.96 -7.44
CA THR A 239 -22.49 -25.49 -8.59
C THR A 239 -23.90 -24.92 -8.67
N ASP A 240 -24.36 -24.21 -7.64
CA ASP A 240 -25.65 -23.53 -7.61
C ASP A 240 -25.53 -22.15 -8.27
N ALA A 241 -26.08 -22.03 -9.48
CA ALA A 241 -26.03 -20.80 -10.25
C ALA A 241 -26.67 -19.59 -9.54
N THR A 242 -27.63 -19.81 -8.65
CA THR A 242 -28.24 -18.72 -7.86
C THR A 242 -27.25 -18.20 -6.83
N GLN A 243 -26.61 -19.10 -6.09
CA GLN A 243 -25.58 -18.75 -5.10
C GLN A 243 -24.38 -18.06 -5.76
N VAL A 244 -23.94 -18.55 -6.93
CA VAL A 244 -22.87 -17.91 -7.71
C VAL A 244 -23.25 -16.48 -8.08
N LYS A 245 -24.47 -16.26 -8.58
CA LYS A 245 -24.94 -14.93 -8.98
C LYS A 245 -24.98 -13.97 -7.79
N ASP A 246 -25.55 -14.41 -6.66
CA ASP A 246 -25.66 -13.58 -5.46
C ASP A 246 -24.27 -13.23 -4.90
N ALA A 247 -23.34 -14.19 -4.89
CA ALA A 247 -21.97 -13.96 -4.46
C ALA A 247 -21.20 -13.00 -5.39
N GLN A 248 -21.43 -13.08 -6.70
CA GLN A 248 -20.87 -12.13 -7.68
C GLN A 248 -21.47 -10.73 -7.54
N GLU A 249 -22.76 -10.61 -7.21
CA GLU A 249 -23.38 -9.32 -6.91
C GLU A 249 -22.76 -8.69 -5.66
N GLN A 250 -22.55 -9.49 -4.62
CA GLN A 250 -21.84 -9.04 -3.42
C GLN A 250 -20.40 -8.58 -3.71
N LEU A 251 -19.62 -9.34 -4.50
CA LEU A 251 -18.25 -8.94 -4.86
C LEU A 251 -18.20 -7.63 -5.67
N LYS A 252 -19.23 -7.33 -6.49
CA LYS A 252 -19.34 -6.03 -7.17
C LYS A 252 -19.55 -4.89 -6.19
N ASP A 253 -20.40 -5.10 -5.20
CA ASP A 253 -20.66 -4.12 -4.15
C ASP A 253 -19.38 -3.89 -3.32
N ASP A 254 -18.68 -4.97 -2.95
CA ASP A 254 -17.43 -4.93 -2.19
C ASP A 254 -16.30 -4.21 -2.96
N PHE A 255 -16.21 -4.46 -4.28
CA PHE A 255 -15.29 -3.75 -5.17
C PHE A 255 -15.63 -2.26 -5.25
N THR A 256 -16.90 -1.92 -5.43
CA THR A 256 -17.37 -0.52 -5.50
C THR A 256 -17.11 0.21 -4.19
N ASP A 257 -17.31 -0.45 -3.07
CA ASP A 257 -17.08 0.10 -1.75
C ASP A 257 -15.58 0.27 -1.45
N SER A 258 -14.76 -0.73 -1.80
CA SER A 258 -13.30 -0.66 -1.71
C SER A 258 -12.73 0.47 -2.55
N ARG A 259 -13.29 0.72 -3.75
CA ARG A 259 -12.90 1.85 -4.60
C ARG A 259 -13.01 3.18 -3.86
N LYS A 260 -14.05 3.40 -3.06
CA LYS A 260 -14.21 4.67 -2.31
C LYS A 260 -13.08 4.91 -1.32
N ARG A 261 -12.48 3.83 -0.77
CA ARG A 261 -11.36 3.90 0.18
C ARG A 261 -10.01 3.97 -0.50
N PHE A 262 -9.84 3.32 -1.65
CA PHE A 262 -8.61 3.38 -2.43
C PHE A 262 -8.49 4.62 -3.32
N GLN A 263 -9.60 5.22 -3.76
CA GLN A 263 -9.56 6.36 -4.68
C GLN A 263 -8.75 7.56 -4.14
N PRO A 264 -8.86 7.98 -2.87
CA PRO A 264 -8.02 9.05 -2.34
C PRO A 264 -6.52 8.78 -2.45
N ILE A 265 -6.12 7.51 -2.30
CA ILE A 265 -4.74 7.05 -2.42
C ILE A 265 -4.28 7.16 -3.88
N LEU A 266 -5.08 6.67 -4.82
CA LEU A 266 -4.82 6.77 -6.26
C LEU A 266 -4.74 8.23 -6.72
N ASP A 267 -5.66 9.07 -6.25
CA ASP A 267 -5.72 10.48 -6.62
C ASP A 267 -4.47 11.24 -6.15
N MET A 268 -3.99 10.98 -4.93
CA MET A 268 -2.77 11.61 -4.44
C MET A 268 -1.50 11.05 -5.10
N LYS A 269 -1.44 9.74 -5.37
CA LYS A 269 -0.35 9.12 -6.14
C LYS A 269 -0.25 9.73 -7.54
N ALA A 270 -1.37 9.94 -8.22
CA ALA A 270 -1.43 10.53 -9.56
C ALA A 270 -1.01 12.01 -9.61
N LEU A 271 -0.91 12.71 -8.48
CA LEU A 271 -0.36 14.06 -8.44
C LEU A 271 1.18 14.07 -8.57
N GLU A 272 1.84 12.96 -8.27
CA GLU A 272 3.30 12.89 -8.24
C GLU A 272 3.84 12.60 -9.62
N GLU A 273 3.26 11.60 -10.29
CA GLU A 273 3.71 11.12 -11.59
C GLU A 273 2.50 10.75 -12.47
N ASN A 274 2.48 11.29 -13.69
CA ASN A 274 1.55 10.91 -14.74
C ASN A 274 2.29 10.91 -16.09
N GLY A 275 2.83 9.75 -16.45
CA GLY A 275 3.83 9.65 -17.51
C GLY A 275 5.06 10.49 -17.16
N ASP A 276 5.55 11.28 -18.11
CA ASP A 276 6.74 12.11 -17.91
C ASP A 276 6.45 13.45 -17.21
N SER A 277 5.28 13.64 -16.59
CA SER A 277 4.87 14.90 -15.96
C SER A 277 4.54 14.73 -14.48
N CYS A 278 4.81 15.76 -13.68
CA CYS A 278 4.43 15.88 -12.27
C CYS A 278 3.27 16.89 -12.13
N PRO A 279 2.00 16.44 -12.04
CA PRO A 279 0.86 17.34 -11.88
C PRO A 279 0.95 18.24 -10.64
N TRP A 280 1.63 17.79 -9.58
CA TRP A 280 1.89 18.61 -8.40
C TRP A 280 2.74 19.84 -8.71
N ALA A 281 3.75 19.72 -9.58
CA ALA A 281 4.56 20.86 -10.01
C ALA A 281 3.73 21.92 -10.77
N ILE A 282 2.72 21.46 -11.53
CA ILE A 282 1.77 22.32 -12.24
C ILE A 282 0.90 23.09 -11.23
N ILE A 283 0.30 22.38 -10.26
CA ILE A 283 -0.53 22.97 -9.21
C ILE A 283 0.25 24.01 -8.40
N VAL A 284 1.49 23.67 -8.01
CA VAL A 284 2.37 24.57 -7.27
C VAL A 284 2.68 25.85 -8.06
N GLN A 285 2.98 25.75 -9.35
CA GLN A 285 3.24 26.94 -10.17
C GLN A 285 1.98 27.80 -10.36
N GLN A 286 0.81 27.18 -10.46
CA GLN A 286 -0.46 27.90 -10.49
C GLN A 286 -0.74 28.61 -9.17
N TYR A 287 -0.40 27.99 -8.03
CA TYR A 287 -0.46 28.62 -6.72
C TYR A 287 0.42 29.88 -6.65
N PHE A 288 1.60 29.84 -7.28
CA PHE A 288 2.47 31.00 -7.44
C PHE A 288 1.86 32.10 -8.31
N ALA A 289 1.20 31.74 -9.40
CA ALA A 289 0.47 32.67 -10.26
C ALA A 289 -0.70 33.36 -9.52
N GLY A 290 -1.32 32.67 -8.55
CA GLY A 290 -2.40 33.21 -7.72
C GLY A 290 -3.56 33.73 -8.56
N LYS A 291 -3.85 35.03 -8.51
CA LYS A 291 -4.95 35.64 -9.28
C LYS A 291 -4.76 35.61 -10.80
N PHE A 292 -3.59 35.19 -11.29
CA PHE A 292 -3.27 35.06 -12.71
C PHE A 292 -3.26 33.59 -13.19
N ALA A 293 -3.71 32.65 -12.36
CA ALA A 293 -3.70 31.23 -12.72
C ALA A 293 -4.53 30.90 -13.98
N ASP A 294 -5.51 31.75 -14.34
CA ASP A 294 -6.35 31.63 -15.54
C ASP A 294 -5.63 32.02 -16.85
N VAL A 295 -4.59 32.86 -16.76
CA VAL A 295 -3.79 33.33 -17.90
C VAL A 295 -2.40 32.69 -17.96
N VAL A 296 -2.05 31.87 -16.98
CA VAL A 296 -0.78 31.13 -16.90
C VAL A 296 -1.00 29.67 -17.30
N VAL A 297 -0.34 29.25 -18.38
CA VAL A 297 -0.26 27.85 -18.82
C VAL A 297 1.04 27.28 -18.27
N VAL A 298 0.97 26.15 -17.57
CA VAL A 298 2.14 25.50 -16.98
C VAL A 298 2.35 24.15 -17.63
N ASN A 299 3.54 23.93 -18.15
CA ASN A 299 4.04 22.63 -18.58
C ASN A 299 5.05 22.13 -17.54
N ASN A 300 5.16 20.81 -17.39
CA ASN A 300 6.15 20.22 -16.51
C ASN A 300 6.67 18.89 -17.06
N ASP A 301 7.99 18.73 -16.96
CA ASP A 301 8.69 17.47 -17.22
C ASP A 301 9.34 16.94 -15.94
N ILE A 302 9.20 15.64 -15.70
CA ILE A 302 10.02 14.88 -14.75
C ILE A 302 11.34 14.55 -15.44
N LEU A 303 12.45 14.89 -14.81
CA LEU A 303 13.79 14.66 -15.36
C LEU A 303 14.62 13.79 -14.44
N GLU A 304 15.47 12.96 -15.02
CA GLU A 304 16.55 12.28 -14.31
C GLU A 304 17.53 13.27 -13.67
N LEU A 305 18.20 12.85 -12.59
CA LEU A 305 19.00 13.76 -11.76
C LEU A 305 20.06 14.58 -12.55
N PRO A 306 20.84 14.02 -13.50
CA PRO A 306 21.83 14.79 -14.25
C PRO A 306 21.20 15.89 -15.13
N GLU A 307 20.09 15.60 -15.79
CA GLU A 307 19.30 16.49 -16.63
C GLU A 307 18.61 17.54 -15.78
N PHE A 308 17.97 17.11 -14.69
CA PHE A 308 17.33 17.97 -13.70
C PHE A 308 18.30 19.02 -13.17
N ASN A 309 19.52 18.62 -12.78
CA ASN A 309 20.54 19.53 -12.25
C ASN A 309 20.89 20.65 -13.24
N LYS A 310 20.92 20.34 -14.54
CA LYS A 310 21.22 21.32 -15.60
C LYS A 310 20.01 22.16 -15.98
N SER A 311 18.81 21.61 -15.85
CA SER A 311 17.56 22.27 -16.25
C SER A 311 17.33 23.59 -15.51
N LYS A 312 16.60 24.49 -16.15
CA LYS A 312 16.15 25.79 -15.64
C LYS A 312 14.72 26.01 -16.12
N PRO A 313 13.81 26.50 -15.26
CA PRO A 313 12.45 26.76 -15.68
C PRO A 313 12.42 27.97 -16.62
N SER A 314 11.51 27.95 -17.58
CA SER A 314 11.38 28.98 -18.61
C SER A 314 10.06 29.74 -18.46
N LEU A 315 10.04 30.99 -18.91
CA LEU A 315 8.82 31.81 -18.97
C LEU A 315 8.80 32.53 -20.32
N ARG A 316 7.69 32.41 -21.05
CA ARG A 316 7.45 33.12 -22.32
C ARG A 316 6.04 33.67 -22.37
N GLU A 317 5.86 34.78 -23.09
CA GLU A 317 4.54 35.31 -23.41
C GLU A 317 4.11 34.78 -24.79
N ASP A 318 2.95 34.15 -24.88
CA ASP A 318 2.32 33.78 -26.16
C ASP A 318 0.87 34.26 -26.19
N LYS A 319 0.53 35.13 -27.14
CA LYS A 319 -0.84 35.60 -27.43
C LYS A 319 -1.61 36.08 -26.20
N GLY A 320 -0.96 36.80 -25.29
CA GLY A 320 -1.57 37.32 -24.07
C GLY A 320 -1.76 36.30 -22.95
N LYS A 321 -1.13 35.12 -23.07
CA LYS A 321 -0.94 34.15 -21.99
C LYS A 321 0.53 34.06 -21.64
N ILE A 322 0.81 33.65 -20.40
CA ILE A 322 2.16 33.29 -19.99
C ILE A 322 2.27 31.78 -20.02
N GLU A 323 3.26 31.26 -20.73
CA GLU A 323 3.63 29.85 -20.68
C GLU A 323 4.87 29.68 -19.80
N ILE A 324 4.79 28.76 -18.85
CA ILE A 324 5.89 28.42 -17.94
C ILE A 324 6.22 26.94 -18.12
N ASP A 325 7.48 26.64 -18.42
CA ASP A 325 7.97 25.26 -18.44
C ASP A 325 8.78 25.01 -17.17
N ASN A 326 8.30 24.09 -16.34
CA ASN A 326 8.93 23.70 -15.08
C ASN A 326 9.56 22.32 -15.19
N THR A 327 10.47 22.02 -14.27
CA THR A 327 11.03 20.67 -14.13
C THR A 327 10.89 20.15 -12.72
N ALA A 328 10.66 18.84 -12.62
CA ALA A 328 10.56 18.11 -11.36
C ALA A 328 11.58 16.97 -11.32
N PHE A 329 12.01 16.62 -10.12
CA PHE A 329 12.72 15.36 -9.84
C PHE A 329 12.09 14.76 -8.59
N ILE A 330 11.78 13.46 -8.64
CA ILE A 330 11.08 12.74 -7.58
C ILE A 330 12.07 11.76 -6.97
N GLU A 331 12.22 11.79 -5.65
CA GLU A 331 13.12 10.90 -4.93
C GLU A 331 12.31 9.98 -4.02
N PHE A 332 12.45 8.66 -4.20
CA PHE A 332 11.84 7.64 -3.36
C PHE A 332 12.82 7.07 -2.33
N GLU A 333 12.29 6.36 -1.33
CA GLU A 333 13.11 5.57 -0.41
C GLU A 333 13.74 4.37 -1.10
N GLU A 334 14.92 3.96 -0.65
CA GLU A 334 15.55 2.74 -1.18
C GLU A 334 14.70 1.51 -0.83
N GLY A 335 14.29 0.75 -1.84
CA GLY A 335 13.51 -0.48 -1.65
C GLY A 335 12.02 -0.28 -1.41
N TYR A 336 11.46 0.93 -1.63
CA TYR A 336 10.03 1.22 -1.48
C TYR A 336 9.12 0.21 -2.23
N GLU A 337 9.56 -0.29 -3.39
CA GLU A 337 8.81 -1.28 -4.20
C GLU A 337 8.63 -2.64 -3.49
N TYR A 338 9.60 -3.04 -2.67
CA TYR A 338 9.69 -4.38 -2.09
C TYR A 338 9.46 -4.40 -0.57
N ASN A 339 9.72 -3.29 0.12
CA ASN A 339 9.56 -3.18 1.56
C ASN A 339 8.21 -2.55 1.90
N PHE A 340 7.24 -3.39 2.22
CA PHE A 340 5.88 -2.99 2.57
C PHE A 340 5.74 -2.22 3.89
N LEU A 341 6.84 -2.11 4.67
CA LEU A 341 6.91 -1.25 5.85
C LEU A 341 7.27 0.19 5.47
N GLU A 342 7.94 0.40 4.34
CA GLU A 342 8.34 1.73 3.90
C GLU A 342 7.17 2.47 3.23
N PRO A 343 7.08 3.79 3.45
CA PRO A 343 6.19 4.67 2.70
C PRO A 343 6.30 4.41 1.19
N GLN A 344 5.15 4.39 0.52
CA GLN A 344 5.10 4.24 -0.94
C GLN A 344 5.18 5.58 -1.67
N SER A 345 4.98 6.68 -0.94
CA SER A 345 5.17 8.03 -1.47
C SER A 345 6.66 8.43 -1.52
N PRO A 346 7.05 9.37 -2.40
CA PRO A 346 8.37 9.98 -2.43
C PRO A 346 8.78 10.51 -1.08
N LYS A 347 10.07 10.38 -0.76
CA LYS A 347 10.65 11.08 0.39
C LYS A 347 10.88 12.56 0.10
N GLU A 348 10.99 12.95 -1.17
CA GLU A 348 11.16 14.35 -1.58
C GLU A 348 10.70 14.56 -3.02
N ILE A 349 10.02 15.68 -3.30
CA ILE A 349 9.86 16.22 -4.65
C ILE A 349 10.67 17.51 -4.76
N ARG A 350 11.55 17.57 -5.77
CA ARG A 350 12.35 18.74 -6.12
C ARG A 350 11.71 19.47 -7.28
N LEU A 351 11.37 20.74 -7.07
CA LEU A 351 10.68 21.58 -8.04
C LEU A 351 11.57 22.75 -8.44
N LYS A 352 11.75 22.95 -9.75
CA LYS A 352 12.33 24.17 -10.30
C LYS A 352 11.23 25.01 -10.94
N LEU A 353 10.88 26.13 -10.30
CA LEU A 353 9.73 26.96 -10.64
C LEU A 353 10.14 28.39 -11.00
N LYS A 354 9.22 29.12 -11.62
CA LYS A 354 9.31 30.58 -11.76
C LYS A 354 8.68 31.27 -10.54
N SER A 355 9.41 32.27 -10.02
CA SER A 355 8.93 33.10 -8.92
C SER A 355 7.68 33.90 -9.30
N LYS A 356 6.87 34.24 -8.31
CA LYS A 356 5.72 35.14 -8.50
C LYS A 356 6.16 36.53 -8.93
N ALA A 357 7.31 36.99 -8.45
CA ALA A 357 7.93 38.22 -8.94
C ALA A 357 8.17 38.20 -10.46
N ALA A 358 8.67 37.09 -11.01
CA ALA A 358 8.87 36.94 -12.45
C ALA A 358 7.55 36.92 -13.25
N ILE A 359 6.52 36.26 -12.70
CA ILE A 359 5.17 36.25 -13.31
C ILE A 359 4.59 37.66 -13.34
N ASN A 360 4.68 38.39 -12.24
CA ASN A 360 4.18 39.76 -12.16
C ASN A 360 4.92 40.70 -13.10
N ASP A 361 6.24 40.59 -13.19
CA ASP A 361 7.07 41.38 -14.11
C ASP A 361 6.64 41.16 -15.57
N ALA A 362 6.46 39.89 -15.97
CA ALA A 362 5.98 39.53 -17.30
C ALA A 362 4.56 40.07 -17.62
N LEU A 363 3.72 40.28 -16.60
CA LEU A 363 2.38 40.88 -16.75
C LEU A 363 2.35 42.40 -16.53
N CYS A 364 3.51 43.04 -16.36
CA CYS A 364 3.64 44.46 -15.98
C CYS A 364 2.85 44.82 -14.70
N GLN A 365 2.86 43.92 -13.71
CA GLN A 365 2.15 44.06 -12.43
C GLN A 365 3.12 44.37 -11.29
N ALA A 366 2.61 45.04 -10.25
CA ALA A 366 3.39 45.29 -9.04
C ALA A 366 3.82 43.96 -8.38
N PRO A 367 5.02 43.88 -7.77
CA PRO A 367 5.47 42.68 -7.09
C PRO A 367 4.51 42.31 -5.95
N GLY A 368 4.15 41.03 -5.89
CA GLY A 368 3.34 40.46 -4.82
C GLY A 368 4.21 39.81 -3.74
N LYS A 369 3.58 39.40 -2.63
CA LYS A 369 4.24 38.53 -1.65
C LYS A 369 4.50 37.16 -2.28
N GLU A 370 5.76 36.74 -2.26
CA GLU A 370 6.21 35.42 -2.71
C GLU A 370 5.65 34.34 -1.76
N PRO A 371 5.04 33.26 -2.28
CA PRO A 371 4.76 32.07 -1.47
C PRO A 371 6.06 31.43 -0.97
N SER A 372 6.05 30.82 0.21
CA SER A 372 7.18 30.05 0.73
C SER A 372 7.11 28.59 0.26
N CYS A 373 8.23 27.87 0.26
CA CYS A 373 8.20 26.43 0.03
C CYS A 373 7.45 25.69 1.16
N ARG A 374 7.51 26.21 2.40
CA ARG A 374 6.66 25.81 3.52
C ARG A 374 5.18 25.85 3.17
N SER A 375 4.71 26.93 2.54
CA SER A 375 3.29 27.05 2.15
C SER A 375 2.85 26.01 1.12
N LEU A 376 3.80 25.41 0.39
CA LEU A 376 3.53 24.30 -0.51
C LEU A 376 3.33 22.98 0.26
N ASN A 377 4.06 22.77 1.36
CA ASN A 377 3.81 21.63 2.24
C ASN A 377 2.45 21.76 2.95
N GLU A 378 2.08 22.98 3.36
CA GLU A 378 0.73 23.29 3.89
C GLU A 378 -0.35 22.98 2.83
N LEU A 379 -0.13 23.38 1.57
CA LEU A 379 -1.01 23.07 0.46
C LEU A 379 -1.09 21.55 0.18
N ALA A 380 0.02 20.82 0.26
CA ALA A 380 0.04 19.37 0.08
C ALA A 380 -0.84 18.66 1.13
N MET A 381 -0.78 19.12 2.39
CA MET A 381 -1.64 18.63 3.46
C MET A 381 -3.11 18.97 3.23
N GLU A 382 -3.41 20.18 2.75
CA GLU A 382 -4.78 20.56 2.39
C GLU A 382 -5.36 19.64 1.30
N TYR A 383 -4.58 19.37 0.25
CA TYR A 383 -4.99 18.43 -0.81
C TYR A 383 -5.24 17.02 -0.27
N ALA A 384 -4.35 16.52 0.59
CA ALA A 384 -4.49 15.21 1.20
C ALA A 384 -5.72 15.11 2.11
N LEU A 385 -5.99 16.13 2.93
CA LEU A 385 -7.20 16.20 3.78
C LEU A 385 -8.48 16.28 2.95
N ASN A 386 -8.50 17.10 1.90
CA ASN A 386 -9.67 17.28 1.04
C ASN A 386 -9.95 16.05 0.16
N SER A 387 -8.92 15.29 -0.20
CA SER A 387 -9.06 14.02 -0.93
C SER A 387 -9.50 12.86 -0.01
N SER A 388 -9.10 12.91 1.27
CA SER A 388 -9.38 11.85 2.24
C SER A 388 -10.88 11.63 2.47
N ASN A 389 -11.25 10.38 2.74
CA ASN A 389 -12.61 10.07 3.17
C ASN A 389 -12.88 10.58 4.61
N GLY A 390 -14.15 10.79 4.96
CA GLY A 390 -14.53 11.33 6.28
C GLY A 390 -14.00 10.53 7.46
N TYR A 391 -13.99 9.18 7.37
CA TYR A 391 -13.47 8.33 8.44
C TYR A 391 -11.96 8.54 8.68
N ALA A 392 -11.17 8.67 7.61
CA ALA A 392 -9.74 8.95 7.69
C ALA A 392 -9.48 10.30 8.37
N VAL A 393 -10.20 11.35 7.95
CA VAL A 393 -10.09 12.69 8.54
C VAL A 393 -10.49 12.67 10.02
N ASP A 394 -11.59 11.99 10.36
CA ASP A 394 -12.06 11.88 11.75
C ASP A 394 -11.03 11.17 12.64
N ARG A 395 -10.41 10.07 12.16
CA ARG A 395 -9.34 9.37 12.89
C ARG A 395 -8.13 10.27 13.11
N TYR A 396 -7.69 10.96 12.07
CA TYR A 396 -6.57 11.88 12.13
C TYR A 396 -6.83 12.98 13.17
N ASN A 397 -8.00 13.61 13.13
CA ASN A 397 -8.36 14.66 14.08
C ASN A 397 -8.54 14.15 15.52
N LEU A 398 -9.04 12.93 15.70
CA LEU A 398 -9.33 12.38 17.02
C LEU A 398 -8.09 11.85 17.74
N ARG A 399 -7.19 11.18 17.01
CA ARG A 399 -6.06 10.46 17.61
C ARG A 399 -4.77 10.50 16.77
N GLY A 400 -4.77 11.17 15.63
CA GLY A 400 -3.57 11.34 14.81
C GLY A 400 -2.59 12.32 15.46
N ARG A 401 -1.31 12.02 15.32
CA ARG A 401 -0.24 12.98 15.63
C ARG A 401 -0.22 14.12 14.60
N PRO A 402 -0.01 15.38 15.02
CA PRO A 402 -0.04 16.53 14.14
C PRO A 402 1.13 16.54 13.14
N ILE A 403 1.04 17.42 12.14
CA ILE A 403 2.15 17.79 11.27
C ILE A 403 2.54 19.25 11.54
N PHE A 404 3.83 19.52 11.65
CA PHE A 404 4.40 20.83 11.89
C PHE A 404 5.20 21.27 10.66
N PHE A 405 4.83 22.43 10.11
CA PHE A 405 5.53 23.03 8.97
C PHE A 405 6.50 24.08 9.48
N GLU A 406 7.78 23.76 9.38
CA GLU A 406 8.88 24.60 9.83
C GLU A 406 9.26 25.64 8.78
N ASP A 407 9.98 26.67 9.20
CA ASP A 407 10.46 27.70 8.28
C ASP A 407 11.51 27.15 7.30
N ASP A 408 11.44 27.61 6.05
CA ASP A 408 12.31 27.16 4.95
C ASP A 408 13.80 27.30 5.28
N ILE A 409 14.58 26.28 4.89
CA ILE A 409 16.04 26.39 4.80
C ILE A 409 16.36 27.18 3.54
N MET A 410 16.69 28.46 3.71
CA MET A 410 17.07 29.36 2.62
C MET A 410 18.52 29.11 2.21
N THR A 411 18.72 28.68 0.96
CA THR A 411 20.04 28.46 0.37
C THR A 411 20.47 29.64 -0.49
N SER A 412 21.78 29.82 -0.65
CA SER A 412 22.37 30.96 -1.36
C SER A 412 22.83 30.64 -2.78
N SER A 413 22.90 29.36 -3.13
CA SER A 413 23.38 28.89 -4.44
C SER A 413 22.68 27.60 -4.87
N GLU A 414 22.70 27.33 -6.18
CA GLU A 414 22.15 26.09 -6.73
C GLU A 414 22.88 24.84 -6.21
N ASN A 415 24.20 24.90 -6.01
CA ASN A 415 24.96 23.76 -5.48
C ASN A 415 24.54 23.42 -4.05
N GLU A 416 24.36 24.45 -3.21
CA GLU A 416 23.90 24.29 -1.83
C GLU A 416 22.46 23.74 -1.79
N TRP A 417 21.57 24.27 -2.63
CA TRP A 417 20.21 23.76 -2.78
C TRP A 417 20.19 22.29 -3.20
N LEU A 418 21.00 21.92 -4.21
CA LEU A 418 21.08 20.54 -4.70
C LEU A 418 21.56 19.56 -3.61
N SER A 419 22.54 19.95 -2.80
CA SER A 419 23.12 19.11 -1.75
C SER A 419 22.33 19.04 -0.45
N THR A 420 21.38 19.96 -0.23
CA THR A 420 20.60 20.04 1.02
C THR A 420 19.26 19.35 0.82
N PRO A 421 18.98 18.19 1.45
CA PRO A 421 17.69 17.52 1.31
C PRO A 421 16.61 18.20 2.16
N LEU A 422 15.35 17.95 1.80
CA LEU A 422 14.16 18.12 2.63
C LEU A 422 14.42 17.44 3.96
N ASN A 423 14.15 18.15 5.04
CA ASN A 423 14.34 17.63 6.38
C ASN A 423 12.98 17.25 6.97
N MET A 424 12.84 15.98 7.33
CA MET A 424 11.64 15.43 7.98
C MET A 424 12.07 14.59 9.19
N TRP A 425 11.40 14.80 10.33
CA TRP A 425 11.65 14.01 11.54
C TRP A 425 10.39 13.88 12.38
N GLU A 426 10.32 12.83 13.20
CA GLU A 426 9.22 12.60 14.13
C GLU A 426 9.65 12.91 15.57
N ASP A 427 8.87 13.75 16.26
CA ASP A 427 8.96 14.00 17.70
C ASP A 427 7.54 13.96 18.32
N ASP A 428 6.93 15.11 18.64
CA ASP A 428 5.53 15.23 19.07
C ASP A 428 4.52 15.21 17.89
N GLY A 429 5.05 15.11 16.67
CA GLY A 429 4.36 14.96 15.41
C GLY A 429 5.37 14.79 14.29
N LEU A 430 4.93 14.90 13.04
CA LEU A 430 5.84 14.97 11.89
C LEU A 430 6.24 16.42 11.67
N HIS A 431 7.52 16.73 11.75
CA HIS A 431 8.05 18.02 11.33
C HIS A 431 8.53 17.95 9.89
N VAL A 432 8.19 18.97 9.10
CA VAL A 432 8.59 19.09 7.70
C VAL A 432 9.20 20.45 7.47
N GLN A 433 10.46 20.46 7.02
CA GLN A 433 11.21 21.67 6.74
C GLN A 433 11.71 21.66 5.28
N ALA A 434 11.09 22.50 4.46
CA ALA A 434 11.44 22.65 3.04
C ALA A 434 12.79 23.33 2.83
N VAL A 435 13.38 23.11 1.66
CA VAL A 435 14.61 23.79 1.22
C VAL A 435 14.29 24.69 0.03
N ALA A 436 14.66 25.96 0.14
CA ALA A 436 14.32 26.99 -0.82
C ALA A 436 15.57 27.63 -1.44
N LEU A 437 15.50 27.95 -2.74
CA LEU A 437 16.39 28.88 -3.40
C LEU A 437 15.56 29.89 -4.18
N VAL A 438 15.64 31.16 -3.80
CA VAL A 438 14.90 32.25 -4.45
C VAL A 438 15.89 33.24 -5.03
N THR A 439 15.71 33.59 -6.30
CA THR A 439 16.62 34.50 -7.00
C THR A 439 15.89 35.71 -7.56
N SER A 440 16.59 36.85 -7.60
CA SER A 440 16.06 38.10 -8.16
C SER A 440 15.78 37.95 -9.66
N ILE A 441 14.77 38.67 -10.16
CA ILE A 441 14.47 38.79 -11.60
C ILE A 441 15.66 39.36 -12.40
N ASN A 442 16.57 40.09 -11.76
CA ASN A 442 17.78 40.66 -12.37
C ASN A 442 19.03 39.77 -12.25
N SER A 443 18.87 38.51 -11.83
CA SER A 443 20.00 37.59 -11.61
C SER A 443 20.55 37.04 -12.93
N PRO A 444 21.83 37.28 -13.30
CA PRO A 444 22.35 36.99 -14.65
C PRO A 444 22.25 35.55 -15.18
N LYS A 445 22.01 34.57 -14.30
CA LYS A 445 21.95 33.14 -14.64
C LYS A 445 20.70 32.43 -14.13
N LEU A 446 19.94 33.07 -13.25
CA LEU A 446 18.81 32.50 -12.52
C LEU A 446 17.75 33.58 -12.37
N GLU A 447 17.33 34.20 -13.46
CA GLU A 447 16.37 35.31 -13.42
C GLU A 447 15.04 34.84 -12.82
N GLY A 448 14.70 35.32 -11.62
CA GLY A 448 13.39 35.12 -11.02
C GLY A 448 12.99 33.66 -10.81
N MET A 449 13.91 32.84 -10.29
CA MET A 449 13.68 31.43 -10.02
C MET A 449 13.24 31.22 -8.57
N HIS A 450 12.43 30.19 -8.35
CA HIS A 450 12.04 29.73 -7.03
C HIS A 450 12.12 28.21 -7.01
N TYR A 451 13.18 27.66 -6.41
CA TYR A 451 13.35 26.21 -6.32
C TYR A 451 12.94 25.74 -4.94
N CYS A 452 12.17 24.66 -4.89
CA CYS A 452 11.63 24.10 -3.66
C CYS A 452 11.90 22.59 -3.59
N LYS A 453 12.31 22.12 -2.42
CA LYS A 453 12.26 20.69 -2.06
C LYS A 453 11.16 20.52 -1.03
N VAL A 454 10.13 19.75 -1.38
CA VAL A 454 8.86 19.69 -0.65
C VAL A 454 8.40 18.25 -0.44
N MET A 455 7.55 18.08 0.56
CA MET A 455 6.81 16.84 0.78
C MET A 455 5.72 16.72 -0.29
N ALA A 456 5.51 15.49 -0.77
CA ALA A 456 4.45 15.21 -1.73
C ALA A 456 3.05 15.15 -1.07
N PRO A 457 1.97 15.46 -1.79
CA PRO A 457 0.60 15.25 -1.29
C PRO A 457 0.32 13.79 -0.87
N TYR A 458 0.91 12.82 -1.57
CA TYR A 458 0.74 11.41 -1.18
C TYR A 458 1.42 11.09 0.15
N ARG A 459 2.59 11.69 0.43
CA ARG A 459 3.26 11.56 1.74
C ARG A 459 2.43 12.17 2.86
N ALA A 460 1.80 13.31 2.61
CA ALA A 460 0.84 13.90 3.56
C ALA A 460 -0.36 12.96 3.80
N LEU A 461 -0.88 12.31 2.75
CA LEU A 461 -1.94 11.32 2.88
C LEU A 461 -1.47 10.12 3.72
N GLU A 462 -0.30 9.54 3.44
CA GLU A 462 0.25 8.44 4.24
C GLU A 462 0.38 8.81 5.72
N TRP A 463 0.76 10.05 6.03
CA TRP A 463 0.74 10.55 7.40
C TRP A 463 -0.67 10.51 8.00
N ILE A 464 -1.67 11.04 7.30
CA ILE A 464 -3.08 11.08 7.76
C ILE A 464 -3.63 9.67 8.01
N ILE A 465 -3.41 8.73 7.08
CA ILE A 465 -4.10 7.43 7.10
C ILE A 465 -3.30 6.31 7.78
N ILE A 466 -1.99 6.47 7.98
CA ILE A 466 -1.11 5.43 8.54
C ILE A 466 -0.24 5.99 9.67
N ASP A 467 0.72 6.85 9.35
CA ASP A 467 1.88 7.07 10.23
C ASP A 467 1.53 7.90 11.48
N SER A 468 0.57 8.82 11.37
CA SER A 468 0.06 9.59 12.51
C SER A 468 -0.74 8.73 13.50
N LEU A 469 -1.23 7.56 13.07
CA LEU A 469 -2.14 6.70 13.84
C LEU A 469 -1.43 5.53 14.55
N ARG A 470 -0.13 5.32 14.28
CA ARG A 470 0.66 4.30 14.96
C ARG A 470 1.03 4.73 16.37
N ASP A 471 1.09 3.77 17.29
CA ASP A 471 1.63 3.99 18.63
C ASP A 471 3.15 4.21 18.54
N TYR A 472 3.67 5.23 19.23
CA TYR A 472 5.09 5.57 19.30
C TYR A 472 5.75 5.01 20.57
#